data_AF-A0A0C2HFZ5-F1
#
_entry.id   AF-A0A0C2HFZ5-F1
#
_cell.length_a   1.000
_cell.length_b   1.000
_cell.length_c   1.000
_cell.angle_alpha   90.00
_cell.angle_beta   90.00
_cell.angle_gamma   90.00
#
_symmetry.space_group_name_H-M   'P 1'
#
loop_
_entity.id
_entity.type
_entity.pdbx_description
1 polymer ?
#
loop_
_entity_poly.entity_id
_entity_poly.type
_entity_poly.pdbx_seq_one_letter_code
_entity_poly.pdbx_strand_id
1 'polypeptide(L)'
;MADLENLLAEIDVSETFAPISAAIRALARVIDESHFTLAGQLQSVHNACAELVERSKPKSSCLFCSLAENLDSHTTNRCNRFPDPVSRAVQVARLHLCERCLKAQHGDDCGVKCAMCGLPHNTLLCHSRARPEGQAFKRRRF
;
A
#
# COMPACT_ATOMS: atom_id res chain seq x y z
N MET A 1 37.64 1.22 -14.54
CA MET A 1 37.73 2.23 -15.63
C MET A 1 39.04 3.01 -15.55
N ALA A 2 39.38 3.65 -14.41
CA ALA A 2 40.62 4.42 -14.25
C ALA A 2 41.92 3.66 -14.59
N ASP A 3 42.05 2.39 -14.19
CA ASP A 3 43.25 1.59 -14.47
C ASP A 3 43.41 1.24 -15.97
N LEU A 4 42.29 1.10 -16.68
CA LEU A 4 42.27 0.84 -18.12
C LEU A 4 42.60 2.11 -18.92
N GLU A 5 42.12 3.27 -18.46
CA GLU A 5 42.43 4.56 -19.09
C GLU A 5 43.92 4.89 -18.98
N ASN A 6 44.56 4.60 -17.85
CA ASN A 6 46.00 4.77 -17.66
C ASN A 6 46.82 3.86 -18.59
N LEU A 7 46.46 2.56 -18.70
CA LEU A 7 47.12 1.63 -19.61
C LEU A 7 46.98 2.04 -21.09
N LEU A 8 45.82 2.57 -21.49
CA LEU A 8 45.60 3.03 -22.87
C LEU A 8 46.34 4.33 -23.18
N ALA A 9 46.58 5.19 -22.18
CA ALA A 9 47.37 6.41 -22.35
C ALA A 9 48.86 6.10 -22.62
N GLU A 10 49.40 5.02 -22.05
CA GLU A 10 50.77 4.56 -22.29
C GLU A 10 50.95 3.95 -23.69
N ILE A 11 49.92 3.29 -24.24
CA ILE A 11 49.93 2.65 -25.57
C ILE A 11 49.76 3.68 -26.70
N ASP A 12 49.11 4.81 -26.43
CA ASP A 12 48.83 5.89 -27.40
C ASP A 12 50.09 6.62 -27.90
N VAL A 13 51.26 6.40 -27.27
CA VAL A 13 52.55 6.98 -27.68
C VAL A 13 53.02 6.40 -29.04
N SER A 14 52.40 5.32 -29.50
CA SER A 14 52.68 4.67 -30.79
C SER A 14 51.52 4.88 -31.77
N GLU A 15 51.75 5.64 -32.86
CA GLU A 15 50.75 5.96 -33.89
C GLU A 15 50.04 4.73 -34.49
N THR A 16 50.68 3.56 -34.45
CA THR A 16 50.11 2.30 -34.97
C THR A 16 48.95 1.75 -34.14
N PHE A 17 48.88 2.09 -32.84
CA PHE A 17 47.86 1.54 -31.92
C PHE A 17 46.73 2.52 -31.57
N ALA A 18 46.86 3.79 -31.96
CA ALA A 18 45.85 4.83 -31.76
C ALA A 18 44.40 4.46 -32.20
N PRO A 19 44.16 3.78 -33.35
CA PRO A 19 42.79 3.39 -33.71
C PRO A 19 42.22 2.29 -32.79
N ILE A 20 43.07 1.40 -32.29
CA ILE A 20 42.68 0.32 -31.38
C ILE A 20 42.39 0.90 -29.99
N SER A 21 43.23 1.82 -29.49
CA SER A 21 43.01 2.49 -28.20
C SER A 21 41.71 3.31 -28.22
N ALA A 22 41.44 4.03 -29.33
CA ALA A 22 40.18 4.76 -29.52
C ALA A 22 38.96 3.84 -29.52
N ALA A 23 39.03 2.68 -30.20
CA ALA A 23 37.96 1.69 -30.21
C ALA A 23 37.69 1.10 -28.80
N ILE A 24 38.74 0.81 -28.02
CA ILE A 24 38.60 0.30 -26.65
C ILE A 24 37.93 1.36 -25.76
N ARG A 25 38.32 2.64 -25.86
CA ARG A 25 37.66 3.73 -25.10
C ARG A 25 36.19 3.89 -25.49
N ALA A 26 35.87 3.78 -26.77
CA ALA A 26 34.49 3.83 -27.24
C ALA A 26 33.66 2.67 -26.65
N LEU A 27 34.19 1.45 -26.65
CA LEU A 27 33.53 0.29 -26.04
C LEU A 27 33.35 0.48 -24.52
N ALA A 28 34.36 1.00 -23.84
CA ALA A 28 34.29 1.27 -22.40
C ALA A 28 33.19 2.27 -22.06
N ARG A 29 33.04 3.35 -22.86
CA ARG A 29 31.93 4.31 -22.71
C ARG A 29 30.56 3.66 -22.91
N VAL A 30 30.41 2.84 -23.95
CA VAL A 30 29.15 2.11 -24.20
C VAL A 30 28.80 1.18 -23.04
N ILE A 31 29.80 0.52 -22.45
CA ILE A 31 29.61 -0.34 -21.27
C ILE A 31 29.15 0.50 -20.07
N ASP A 32 29.78 1.63 -19.79
CA ASP A 32 29.42 2.50 -18.68
C ASP A 32 28.01 3.09 -18.85
N GLU A 33 27.67 3.57 -20.05
CA GLU A 33 26.34 4.09 -20.38
C GLU A 33 25.26 3.00 -20.26
N SER A 34 25.55 1.80 -20.76
CA SER A 34 24.66 0.64 -20.64
C SER A 34 24.50 0.25 -19.18
N HIS A 35 25.59 0.22 -18.41
CA HIS A 35 25.57 -0.11 -16.98
C HIS A 35 24.73 0.91 -16.20
N PHE A 36 24.91 2.21 -16.45
CA PHE A 36 24.12 3.26 -15.82
C PHE A 36 22.63 3.13 -16.16
N THR A 37 22.31 2.89 -17.44
CA THR A 37 20.94 2.71 -17.91
C THR A 37 20.28 1.49 -17.25
N LEU A 38 20.97 0.35 -17.24
CA LEU A 38 20.49 -0.89 -16.63
C LEU A 38 20.31 -0.75 -15.12
N ALA A 39 21.25 -0.10 -14.43
CA ALA A 39 21.14 0.18 -13.00
C ALA A 39 19.90 1.04 -12.68
N GLY A 40 19.65 2.08 -13.48
CA GLY A 40 18.46 2.92 -13.35
C GLY A 40 17.15 2.14 -13.58
N GLN A 41 17.10 1.31 -14.63
CA GLN A 41 15.94 0.46 -14.91
C GLN A 41 15.69 -0.55 -13.79
N LEU A 42 16.75 -1.21 -13.30
CA LEU A 42 16.66 -2.19 -12.22
C LEU A 42 16.17 -1.55 -10.92
N GLN A 43 16.65 -0.33 -10.60
CA GLN A 43 16.16 0.43 -9.45
C GLN A 43 14.67 0.79 -9.59
N SER A 44 14.23 1.19 -10.80
CA SER A 44 12.82 1.48 -11.07
C SER A 44 11.94 0.23 -10.88
N VAL A 45 12.37 -0.92 -11.39
CA VAL A 45 11.64 -2.19 -11.23
C VAL A 45 11.60 -2.60 -9.76
N HIS A 46 12.73 -2.50 -9.05
CA HIS A 46 12.79 -2.77 -7.63
C HIS A 46 11.78 -1.93 -6.84
N ASN A 47 11.71 -0.62 -7.12
CA ASN A 47 10.77 0.28 -6.45
C ASN A 47 9.30 -0.08 -6.74
N ALA A 48 8.99 -0.43 -7.99
CA ALA A 48 7.65 -0.87 -8.38
C ALA A 48 7.26 -2.18 -7.66
N CYS A 49 8.18 -3.15 -7.59
CA CYS A 49 7.96 -4.40 -6.85
C CYS A 49 7.75 -4.14 -5.36
N ALA A 50 8.54 -3.25 -4.75
CA ALA A 50 8.37 -2.88 -3.34
C ALA A 50 6.98 -2.28 -3.07
N GLU A 51 6.49 -1.40 -3.94
CA GLU A 51 5.14 -0.83 -3.84
C GLU A 51 4.05 -1.90 -3.96
N LEU A 52 4.19 -2.83 -4.91
CA LEU A 52 3.25 -3.93 -5.09
C LEU A 52 3.20 -4.84 -3.85
N VAL A 53 4.33 -5.13 -3.23
CA VAL A 53 4.40 -5.91 -1.99
C VAL A 53 3.67 -5.18 -0.85
N GLU A 54 3.90 -3.88 -0.67
CA GLU A 54 3.19 -3.09 0.34
C GLU A 54 1.67 -3.05 0.12
N ARG A 55 1.23 -2.90 -1.14
CA ARG A 55 -0.19 -2.83 -1.51
C ARG A 55 -0.91 -4.17 -1.43
N SER A 56 -0.19 -5.28 -1.61
CA SER A 56 -0.73 -6.64 -1.56
C SER A 56 -0.79 -7.23 -0.14
N LYS A 57 -0.29 -6.51 0.87
CA LYS A 57 -0.45 -6.91 2.28
C LYS A 57 -1.92 -7.22 2.58
N PRO A 58 -2.24 -8.43 3.08
CA PRO A 58 -3.61 -8.84 3.31
C PRO A 58 -4.26 -7.95 4.36
N LYS A 59 -5.46 -7.46 4.06
CA LYS A 59 -6.27 -6.63 4.95
C LYS A 59 -7.53 -7.39 5.30
N SER A 60 -7.94 -7.29 6.56
CA SER A 60 -9.24 -7.80 7.00
C SER A 60 -10.37 -7.08 6.26
N SER A 61 -11.37 -7.82 5.77
CA SER A 61 -12.60 -7.24 5.20
C SER A 61 -13.51 -6.57 6.24
N CYS A 62 -13.22 -6.78 7.53
CA CYS A 62 -13.87 -6.16 8.67
C CYS A 62 -12.94 -5.12 9.29
N LEU A 63 -13.38 -3.86 9.36
CA LEU A 63 -12.62 -2.76 9.95
C LEU A 63 -12.35 -2.96 11.45
N PHE A 64 -13.13 -3.80 12.12
CA PHE A 64 -13.06 -4.00 13.57
C PHE A 64 -12.21 -5.19 13.99
N CYS A 65 -12.02 -6.17 13.10
CA CYS A 65 -11.29 -7.40 13.39
C CYS A 65 -9.94 -7.37 12.68
N SER A 66 -8.89 -7.87 13.36
CA SER A 66 -7.62 -8.16 12.70
C SER A 66 -7.78 -9.27 11.66
N LEU A 67 -6.77 -9.46 10.80
CA LEU A 67 -6.78 -10.52 9.79
C LEU A 67 -6.95 -11.91 10.42
N ALA A 68 -6.29 -12.16 11.56
CA ALA A 68 -6.39 -13.42 12.29
C ALA A 68 -7.78 -13.66 12.92
N GLU A 69 -8.52 -12.59 13.20
CA GLU A 69 -9.86 -12.66 13.80
C GLU A 69 -10.98 -12.75 12.75
N ASN A 70 -10.68 -12.49 11.48
CA ASN A 70 -11.64 -12.48 10.38
C ASN A 70 -11.45 -13.66 9.42
N LEU A 71 -11.41 -14.88 9.98
CA LEU A 71 -11.20 -16.12 9.22
C LEU A 71 -12.38 -16.45 8.29
N ASP A 72 -13.59 -16.04 8.67
CA ASP A 72 -14.83 -16.20 7.89
C ASP A 72 -15.04 -15.08 6.86
N SER A 73 -14.10 -14.12 6.77
CA SER A 73 -14.12 -13.01 5.80
C SER A 73 -15.38 -12.14 5.85
N HIS A 74 -15.99 -11.99 7.02
CA HIS A 74 -17.17 -11.14 7.21
C HIS A 74 -16.84 -9.65 6.99
N THR A 75 -17.82 -8.89 6.51
CA THR A 75 -17.69 -7.42 6.40
C THR A 75 -17.99 -6.75 7.74
N THR A 76 -17.50 -5.52 7.95
CA THR A 76 -17.73 -4.71 9.18
C THR A 76 -19.21 -4.63 9.59
N ASN A 77 -20.12 -4.64 8.61
CA ASN A 77 -21.55 -4.60 8.87
C ASN A 77 -22.06 -5.87 9.55
N ARG A 78 -21.48 -7.02 9.21
CA ARG A 78 -21.87 -8.36 9.67
C ARG A 78 -20.97 -8.89 10.79
N CYS A 79 -20.09 -8.06 11.34
CA CYS A 79 -19.25 -8.45 12.46
C CYS A 79 -20.12 -8.86 13.66
N ASN A 80 -20.00 -10.12 14.07
CA ASN A 80 -20.73 -10.70 15.20
C ASN A 80 -20.08 -10.38 16.55
N ARG A 81 -18.78 -10.06 16.56
CA ARG A 81 -18.03 -9.69 17.77
C ARG A 81 -18.42 -8.32 18.32
N PHE A 82 -18.83 -7.40 17.44
CA PHE A 82 -19.29 -6.05 17.79
C PHE A 82 -20.71 -5.84 17.23
N PRO A 83 -21.73 -6.48 17.82
CA PRO A 83 -23.07 -6.53 17.26
C PRO A 83 -23.81 -5.19 17.41
N ASP A 84 -23.62 -4.50 18.51
CA ASP A 84 -24.35 -3.30 18.90
C ASP A 84 -23.54 -1.99 18.64
N PRO A 85 -24.22 -0.83 18.59
CA PRO A 85 -23.55 0.45 18.35
C PRO A 85 -22.50 0.83 19.39
N VAL A 86 -22.70 0.46 20.66
CA VAL A 86 -21.81 0.83 21.76
C VAL A 86 -20.50 0.05 21.66
N SER A 87 -20.56 -1.27 21.49
CA SER A 87 -19.35 -2.09 21.30
C SER A 87 -18.57 -1.68 20.05
N ARG A 88 -19.26 -1.26 18.98
CA ARG A 88 -18.61 -0.69 17.78
C ARG A 88 -17.92 0.64 18.08
N ALA A 89 -18.54 1.54 18.84
CA ALA A 89 -17.93 2.82 19.20
C ALA A 89 -16.66 2.64 20.04
N VAL A 90 -16.71 1.73 21.03
CA VAL A 90 -15.53 1.36 21.84
C VAL A 90 -14.41 0.83 20.95
N GLN A 91 -14.73 -0.03 19.98
CA GLN A 91 -13.72 -0.57 19.07
C GLN A 91 -13.16 0.49 18.11
N VAL A 92 -13.99 1.42 17.63
CA VAL A 92 -13.54 2.58 16.84
C VAL A 92 -12.55 3.43 17.63
N ALA A 93 -12.83 3.71 18.90
CA ALA A 93 -11.93 4.45 19.78
C ALA A 93 -10.61 3.69 20.00
N ARG A 94 -10.68 2.38 20.27
CA ARG A 94 -9.51 1.50 20.45
C ARG A 94 -8.62 1.45 19.21
N LEU A 95 -9.20 1.50 18.02
CA LEU A 95 -8.49 1.47 16.74
C LEU A 95 -8.06 2.87 16.26
N HIS A 96 -8.27 3.92 17.06
CA HIS A 96 -7.98 5.30 16.69
C HIS A 96 -8.57 5.68 15.33
N LEU A 97 -9.85 5.36 15.14
CA LEU A 97 -10.60 5.70 13.95
C LEU A 97 -11.51 6.90 14.21
N CYS A 98 -11.75 7.69 13.17
CA CYS A 98 -12.76 8.74 13.19
C CYS A 98 -14.16 8.11 13.32
N GLU A 99 -14.94 8.50 14.32
CA GLU A 99 -16.30 8.01 14.56
C GLU A 99 -17.28 8.32 13.42
N ARG A 100 -16.94 9.27 12.54
CA ARG A 100 -17.79 9.74 11.45
C ARG A 100 -17.49 9.01 10.14
N CYS A 101 -16.22 8.96 9.73
CA CYS A 101 -15.83 8.36 8.45
C CYS A 101 -15.20 6.97 8.56
N LEU A 102 -14.88 6.50 9.76
CA LEU A 102 -14.18 5.23 10.05
C LEU A 102 -12.80 5.08 9.38
N LYS A 103 -12.20 6.19 8.92
CA LYS A 103 -10.79 6.26 8.53
C LYS A 103 -9.93 6.53 9.78
N ALA A 104 -8.60 6.52 9.62
CA ALA A 104 -7.68 6.93 10.68
C ALA A 104 -8.10 8.29 11.27
N GLN A 105 -7.96 8.42 12.59
CA GLN A 105 -8.33 9.64 13.32
C GLN A 105 -7.62 10.86 12.73
N HIS A 106 -8.37 11.94 12.55
CA HIS A 106 -7.92 13.20 12.00
C HIS A 106 -8.50 14.36 12.83
N GLY A 107 -7.78 15.48 12.90
CA GLY A 107 -8.17 16.65 13.69
C GLY A 107 -9.29 17.49 13.07
N ASP A 108 -9.50 17.36 11.75
CA ASP A 108 -10.45 18.20 11.01
C ASP A 108 -11.88 17.64 10.99
N ASP A 109 -12.86 18.50 10.73
CA ASP A 109 -14.24 18.07 10.48
C ASP A 109 -14.35 17.37 9.11
N CYS A 110 -14.51 16.04 9.12
CA CYS A 110 -14.73 15.24 7.91
C CYS A 110 -16.03 15.54 7.14
N GLY A 111 -16.96 16.32 7.70
CA GLY A 111 -18.26 16.61 7.09
C GLY A 111 -19.24 15.43 7.02
N VAL A 112 -18.81 14.22 7.36
CA VAL A 112 -19.66 13.02 7.30
C VAL A 112 -20.72 13.07 8.40
N LYS A 113 -21.98 12.86 8.03
CA LYS A 113 -23.12 12.76 8.95
C LYS A 113 -23.82 11.42 8.73
N CYS A 114 -24.50 10.94 9.77
CA CYS A 114 -25.25 9.71 9.71
C CYS A 114 -26.40 9.83 8.71
N ALA A 115 -26.47 8.93 7.72
CA ALA A 115 -27.56 8.94 6.75
C ALA A 115 -28.93 8.58 7.36
N MET A 116 -28.97 7.96 8.55
CA MET A 116 -30.22 7.56 9.21
C MET A 116 -30.80 8.64 10.12
N CYS A 117 -29.97 9.35 10.88
CA CYS A 117 -30.43 10.31 11.89
C CYS A 117 -29.83 11.72 11.74
N GLY A 118 -28.95 11.95 10.78
CA GLY A 118 -28.34 13.26 10.51
C GLY A 118 -27.26 13.72 11.50
N LEU A 119 -27.04 12.99 12.60
CA LEU A 119 -26.05 13.31 13.63
C LEU A 119 -24.60 13.03 13.19
N PRO A 120 -23.58 13.64 13.84
CA PRO A 120 -22.18 13.52 13.43
C PRO A 120 -21.55 12.18 13.88
N HIS A 121 -22.03 11.07 13.34
CA HIS A 121 -21.44 9.74 13.51
C HIS A 121 -21.62 8.89 12.25
N ASN A 122 -20.84 7.82 12.12
CA ASN A 122 -20.99 6.88 11.03
C ASN A 122 -22.27 6.06 11.22
N THR A 123 -22.99 5.77 10.14
CA THR A 123 -24.20 4.93 10.18
C THR A 123 -24.02 3.60 10.93
N LEU A 124 -22.80 3.04 10.98
CA LEU A 124 -22.53 1.82 11.74
C LEU A 124 -22.64 1.96 13.26
N LEU A 125 -22.50 3.19 13.77
CA LEU A 125 -22.60 3.56 15.18
C LEU A 125 -23.97 4.13 15.56
N CYS A 126 -24.91 4.17 14.61
CA CYS A 126 -26.23 4.75 14.85
C CYS A 126 -27.10 3.84 15.71
N HIS A 127 -27.66 4.37 16.80
CA HIS A 127 -28.57 3.62 17.67
C HIS A 127 -29.85 3.21 16.93
N SER A 128 -30.35 4.06 16.02
CA SER A 128 -31.51 3.77 15.17
C SER A 128 -31.26 2.67 14.14
N ARG A 129 -30.01 2.20 13.98
CA ARG A 129 -29.65 1.05 13.13
C ARG A 129 -29.94 -0.29 13.82
N ALA A 130 -30.06 -0.32 15.14
CA ALA A 130 -30.59 -1.49 15.82
C ALA A 130 -31.95 -1.80 15.18
N ARG A 131 -32.06 -2.97 14.54
CA ARG A 131 -33.29 -3.43 13.91
C ARG A 131 -34.44 -3.28 14.91
N PRO A 132 -35.66 -2.95 14.46
CA PRO A 132 -36.83 -3.12 15.31
C PRO A 132 -36.80 -4.55 15.87
N GLU A 133 -36.90 -4.69 17.18
CA GLU A 133 -37.06 -5.96 17.87
C GLU A 133 -38.18 -6.76 17.14
N GLY A 134 -37.83 -7.79 16.37
CA GLY A 134 -38.85 -8.63 15.71
C GLY A 134 -38.57 -9.11 14.27
N GLN A 135 -37.55 -8.65 13.55
CA GLN A 135 -37.22 -9.29 12.27
C GLN A 135 -36.42 -10.58 12.46
N ALA A 136 -37.17 -11.69 12.52
CA ALA A 136 -36.64 -13.05 12.47
C ALA A 136 -35.58 -13.21 11.37
N PHE A 137 -34.48 -13.87 11.71
CA PHE A 137 -33.47 -14.29 10.74
C PHE A 137 -34.16 -15.16 9.68
N LYS A 138 -34.28 -14.68 8.43
CA LYS A 138 -34.75 -15.51 7.32
C LYS A 138 -33.74 -16.65 7.16
N ARG A 139 -34.12 -17.85 7.62
CA ARG A 139 -33.36 -19.08 7.39
C ARG A 139 -33.21 -19.24 5.88
N ARG A 140 -31.97 -19.35 5.39
CA ARG A 140 -31.74 -19.73 3.99
C ARG A 140 -32.20 -21.18 3.85
N ARG A 141 -33.10 -21.44 2.90
CA ARG A 141 -33.39 -22.81 2.50
C ARG A 141 -32.18 -23.31 1.72
N PHE A 142 -31.62 -24.43 2.16
CA PHE A 142 -30.69 -25.22 1.37
C PHE A 142 -31.49 -26.04 0.37
#